data_AF-A0A1I8PJK0-F1
#
_entry.id   AF-A0A1I8PJK0-F1
#
_cell.length_a   1.000
_cell.length_b   1.000
_cell.length_c   1.000
_cell.angle_alpha   90.00
_cell.angle_beta   90.00
_cell.angle_gamma   90.00
#
_symmetry.space_group_name_H-M   'P 1'
#
loop_
_entity.id
_entity.type
_entity.pdbx_description
1 polymer ?
#
loop_
_entity_poly.entity_id
_entity_poly.type
_entity_poly.pdbx_seq_one_letter_code
_entity_poly.pdbx_strand_id
1 'polypeptide(L)'
;MNILLRNSSSILACLLAGLSTLVTAIPQSYTASDGVEYVIERDQVYNWLQAHTECVSHGLQLAIIDSAEKNQAFEALLRPIFDNPPHLWIGLHDNLNTAETLKRPFFSIVDGSQIKFSYWNNGEPNNALYSEHCTHIGMANNFKWNDDKCEKKFGYICEKPQAPVNISCELNETRKTVFELNEGLAKDHKNNQEEIQGMLNDNRLQTQSVLQEWQKSSQKSLNESQKSINDIFASKPYLQAVIADVGQPIKQIIREAYNEIAQFSHEAQQTIDGNSVVTQTSIMNKSHAFQQKLEENTNGVDGLLAEHE
;
A
#
# COMPACT_ATOMS: atom_id res chain seq x y z
N MET A 1 32.23 37.50 -69.60
CA MET A 1 31.69 38.86 -69.40
C MET A 1 30.39 38.69 -68.63
N ASN A 2 30.25 38.85 -67.32
CA ASN A 2 31.05 39.46 -66.26
C ASN A 2 31.09 38.53 -65.03
N ILE A 3 32.23 38.52 -64.35
CA ILE A 3 32.43 38.04 -62.99
C ILE A 3 32.10 39.20 -62.05
N LEU A 4 31.44 38.95 -60.92
CA LEU A 4 31.80 39.58 -59.65
C LEU A 4 31.38 38.68 -58.47
N LEU A 5 32.31 38.55 -57.54
CA LEU A 5 32.42 37.60 -56.45
C LEU A 5 31.91 38.18 -55.11
N ARG A 6 31.68 37.26 -54.16
CA ARG A 6 31.79 37.39 -52.68
C ARG A 6 30.74 38.22 -51.94
N ASN A 7 30.11 37.64 -50.91
CA ASN A 7 30.75 37.54 -49.60
C ASN A 7 30.04 36.57 -48.63
N SER A 8 30.83 36.04 -47.70
CA SER A 8 30.55 35.01 -46.70
C SER A 8 30.19 35.58 -45.32
N SER A 9 29.48 34.74 -44.54
CA SER A 9 29.35 34.71 -43.07
C SER A 9 28.50 35.78 -42.37
N SER A 10 27.41 35.37 -41.72
CA SER A 10 27.40 35.11 -40.26
C SER A 10 25.98 34.88 -39.69
N ILE A 11 25.79 33.68 -39.11
CA ILE A 11 25.30 33.43 -37.74
C ILE A 11 23.82 33.74 -37.38
N LEU A 12 23.19 32.69 -36.81
CA LEU A 12 22.04 32.64 -35.90
C LEU A 12 20.60 32.81 -36.44
N ALA A 13 19.92 31.67 -36.60
CA ALA A 13 18.52 31.40 -36.25
C ALA A 13 18.10 30.13 -37.03
N CYS A 14 17.58 29.05 -36.49
CA CYS A 14 17.15 28.71 -35.16
C CYS A 14 17.45 27.22 -34.98
N LEU A 15 17.80 26.84 -33.76
CA LEU A 15 17.67 25.48 -33.26
C LEU A 15 16.31 24.94 -33.71
N LEU A 16 16.31 23.92 -34.55
CA LEU A 16 15.15 23.04 -34.74
C LEU A 16 14.95 22.35 -33.40
N ALA A 17 14.20 23.02 -32.52
CA ALA A 17 13.68 22.43 -31.31
C ALA A 17 12.94 21.17 -31.74
N GLY A 18 13.45 20.03 -31.29
CA GLY A 18 12.68 18.81 -31.19
C GLY A 18 11.50 19.11 -30.28
N LEU A 19 10.40 19.57 -30.87
CA LEU A 19 9.09 19.48 -30.28
C LEU A 19 8.71 18.00 -30.34
N SER A 20 9.21 17.26 -29.36
CA SER A 20 8.46 16.13 -28.81
C SER A 20 7.15 16.74 -28.31
N THR A 21 6.17 16.88 -29.20
CA THR A 21 4.79 16.99 -28.77
C THR A 21 4.55 15.71 -27.98
N LEU A 22 4.52 15.82 -26.66
CA LEU A 22 3.76 14.91 -25.83
C LEU A 22 2.33 15.04 -26.36
N VAL A 23 2.00 14.20 -27.33
CA VAL A 23 0.62 13.93 -27.69
C VAL A 23 0.08 13.29 -26.42
N THR A 24 -0.52 14.09 -25.56
CA THR A 24 -1.47 13.58 -24.58
C THR A 24 -2.57 12.98 -25.43
N ALA A 25 -2.49 11.67 -25.70
CA ALA A 25 -3.52 10.95 -26.42
C ALA A 25 -4.82 11.21 -25.66
N ILE A 26 -5.71 11.98 -26.27
CA ILE A 26 -7.06 12.16 -25.71
C ILE A 26 -7.65 10.75 -25.68
N PRO A 27 -8.13 10.26 -24.52
CA PRO A 27 -8.73 8.94 -24.45
C PRO A 27 -9.84 8.86 -25.49
N GLN A 28 -9.77 7.87 -26.39
CA GLN A 28 -10.76 7.72 -27.44
C GLN A 28 -12.11 7.39 -26.77
N SER A 29 -13.10 8.26 -26.95
CA SER A 29 -14.47 8.02 -26.51
C SER A 29 -15.28 7.29 -27.57
N TYR A 30 -16.23 6.47 -27.11
CA TYR A 30 -17.09 5.64 -27.92
C TYR A 30 -18.54 5.81 -27.46
N THR A 31 -19.46 6.11 -28.36
CA THR A 31 -20.88 6.27 -28.01
C THR A 31 -21.65 5.01 -28.39
N ALA A 32 -22.29 4.38 -27.41
CA ALA A 32 -23.18 3.24 -27.63
C ALA A 32 -24.55 3.69 -28.17
N SER A 33 -25.34 2.74 -28.66
CA SER A 33 -26.66 3.02 -29.28
C SER A 33 -27.70 3.57 -28.31
N ASP A 34 -27.49 3.43 -27.01
CA ASP A 34 -28.30 4.00 -25.93
C ASP A 34 -27.88 5.44 -25.57
N GLY A 35 -26.86 5.99 -26.24
CA GLY A 35 -26.33 7.33 -26.02
C GLY A 35 -25.29 7.43 -24.90
N VAL A 36 -24.95 6.33 -24.21
CA VAL A 36 -23.86 6.33 -23.21
C VAL A 36 -22.51 6.48 -23.91
N GLU A 37 -21.67 7.39 -23.40
CA GLU A 37 -20.28 7.52 -23.84
C GLU A 37 -19.36 6.68 -22.93
N TYR A 38 -18.50 5.86 -23.54
CA TYR A 38 -17.52 5.03 -22.87
C TYR A 38 -16.09 5.40 -23.28
N VAL A 39 -15.14 5.28 -22.36
CA VAL A 39 -13.69 5.38 -22.61
C VAL A 39 -13.07 4.04 -22.24
N ILE A 40 -12.27 3.47 -23.14
CA ILE A 40 -11.75 2.12 -22.99
C ILE A 40 -10.22 2.17 -22.88
N GLU A 41 -9.68 1.71 -21.76
CA GLU A 41 -8.26 1.43 -21.58
C GLU A 41 -8.00 -0.06 -21.80
N ARG A 42 -7.13 -0.36 -22.75
CA ARG A 42 -6.84 -1.74 -23.18
C ARG A 42 -5.67 -2.35 -22.41
N ASP A 43 -4.79 -1.53 -21.86
CA ASP A 43 -3.59 -2.00 -21.20
C ASP A 43 -3.93 -2.74 -19.91
N GLN A 44 -3.57 -4.02 -19.86
CA GLN A 44 -3.88 -4.91 -18.73
C GLN A 44 -2.88 -4.74 -17.57
N VAL A 45 -2.77 -3.52 -17.04
CA VAL A 45 -1.80 -3.14 -16.00
C VAL A 45 -2.46 -2.56 -14.74
N TYR A 46 -3.79 -2.45 -14.74
CA TYR A 46 -4.56 -1.81 -13.67
C TYR A 46 -5.29 -2.85 -12.81
N ASN A 47 -5.17 -2.71 -11.49
CA ASN A 47 -6.09 -3.40 -10.59
C ASN A 47 -7.43 -2.66 -10.55
N TRP A 48 -8.47 -3.27 -9.99
CA TRP A 48 -9.83 -2.73 -10.05
C TRP A 48 -9.96 -1.35 -9.38
N LEU A 49 -9.30 -1.14 -8.24
CA LEU A 49 -9.31 0.15 -7.54
C LEU A 49 -8.54 1.23 -8.30
N GLN A 50 -7.42 0.89 -8.94
CA GLN A 50 -6.68 1.79 -9.81
C GLN A 50 -7.53 2.19 -11.02
N ALA A 51 -8.20 1.23 -11.67
CA ALA A 51 -9.11 1.50 -12.78
C ALA A 51 -10.24 2.47 -12.38
N HIS A 52 -10.85 2.26 -11.20
CA HIS A 52 -11.81 3.21 -10.65
C HIS A 52 -11.21 4.62 -10.48
N THR A 53 -10.02 4.69 -9.89
CA THR A 53 -9.32 5.96 -9.65
C THR A 53 -9.03 6.71 -10.94
N GLU A 54 -8.63 6.01 -12.01
CA GLU A 54 -8.38 6.60 -13.32
C GLU A 54 -9.66 7.11 -14.00
N CYS A 55 -10.79 6.42 -13.86
CA CYS A 55 -12.05 6.95 -14.35
C CYS A 55 -12.44 8.24 -13.60
N VAL A 56 -12.35 8.22 -12.27
CA VAL A 56 -12.72 9.37 -11.43
C VAL A 56 -11.80 10.57 -11.66
N SER A 57 -10.50 10.35 -11.87
CA SER A 57 -9.53 11.43 -12.13
C SER A 57 -9.85 12.22 -13.41
N HIS A 58 -10.58 11.59 -14.35
CA HIS A 58 -11.05 12.20 -15.59
C HIS A 58 -12.53 12.64 -15.54
N GLY A 59 -13.17 12.66 -14.36
CA GLY A 59 -14.58 13.02 -14.22
C GLY A 59 -15.53 11.99 -14.82
N LEU A 60 -15.08 10.74 -14.97
CA LEU A 60 -15.85 9.59 -15.42
C LEU A 60 -16.10 8.63 -14.24
N GLN A 61 -16.76 7.51 -14.51
CA GLN A 61 -16.93 6.41 -13.55
C GLN A 61 -16.66 5.07 -14.22
N LEU A 62 -16.34 4.01 -13.48
CA LEU A 62 -16.31 2.67 -14.09
C LEU A 62 -17.69 2.32 -14.64
N ALA A 63 -17.74 1.67 -15.80
CA ALA A 63 -18.99 1.33 -16.48
C ALA A 63 -19.89 0.47 -15.59
N ILE A 64 -21.16 0.88 -15.44
CA ILE A 64 -22.16 0.15 -14.67
C ILE A 64 -23.15 -0.48 -15.64
N ILE A 65 -23.24 -1.81 -15.68
CA ILE A 65 -24.18 -2.49 -16.57
C ILE A 65 -25.32 -3.06 -15.72
N ASP A 66 -26.47 -2.36 -15.71
CA ASP A 66 -27.57 -2.55 -14.76
C ASP A 66 -28.90 -2.96 -15.40
N SER A 67 -28.94 -3.07 -16.72
CA SER A 67 -30.13 -3.41 -17.50
C SER A 67 -29.79 -4.21 -18.75
N ALA A 68 -30.78 -4.95 -19.27
CA ALA A 68 -30.62 -5.75 -20.47
C ALA A 68 -30.38 -4.86 -21.70
N GLU A 69 -31.07 -3.72 -21.77
CA GLU A 69 -30.97 -2.73 -22.84
C GLU A 69 -29.57 -2.11 -22.89
N LYS A 70 -29.04 -1.66 -21.74
CA LYS A 70 -27.67 -1.13 -21.64
C LYS A 70 -26.63 -2.19 -21.99
N ASN A 71 -26.81 -3.43 -21.52
CA ASN A 71 -25.91 -4.53 -21.86
C ASN A 71 -25.90 -4.83 -23.37
N GLN A 72 -27.06 -4.78 -24.04
CA GLN A 72 -27.15 -4.99 -25.49
C GLN A 72 -26.42 -3.88 -26.26
N ALA A 73 -26.62 -2.61 -25.88
CA ALA A 73 -25.93 -1.47 -26.48
C ALA A 73 -24.41 -1.53 -26.25
N PHE A 74 -24.01 -1.91 -25.03
CA PHE A 74 -22.62 -2.09 -24.62
C PHE A 74 -21.92 -3.21 -25.41
N GLU A 75 -22.52 -4.39 -25.54
CA GLU A 75 -21.95 -5.47 -26.36
C GLU A 75 -21.85 -5.06 -27.84
N ALA A 76 -22.87 -4.40 -28.39
CA ALA A 76 -22.88 -3.94 -29.77
C ALA A 76 -21.76 -2.93 -30.06
N LEU A 77 -21.40 -2.11 -29.06
CA LEU A 77 -20.26 -1.20 -29.12
C LEU A 77 -18.93 -1.96 -29.09
N LEU A 78 -18.76 -2.94 -28.20
CA LEU A 78 -17.48 -3.61 -27.98
C LEU A 78 -17.12 -4.63 -29.07
N ARG A 79 -18.09 -5.32 -29.66
CA ARG A 79 -17.89 -6.34 -30.71
C ARG A 79 -17.02 -5.87 -31.89
N PRO A 80 -17.23 -4.67 -32.49
CA PRO A 80 -16.37 -4.18 -33.57
C PRO A 80 -15.02 -3.62 -33.09
N ILE A 81 -14.84 -3.36 -31.79
CA ILE A 81 -13.62 -2.76 -31.22
C ILE A 81 -12.57 -3.84 -30.90
N PHE A 82 -13.01 -5.07 -30.67
CA PHE A 82 -12.20 -6.18 -30.19
C PHE A 82 -12.44 -7.46 -31.00
N ASP A 83 -11.40 -7.95 -31.67
CA ASP A 83 -11.43 -9.23 -32.39
C ASP A 83 -11.63 -10.43 -31.44
N ASN A 84 -11.10 -10.32 -30.22
CA ASN A 84 -11.35 -11.23 -29.10
C ASN A 84 -11.70 -10.41 -27.86
N PRO A 85 -12.67 -10.81 -27.03
CA PRO A 85 -13.06 -10.05 -25.85
C PRO A 85 -11.88 -9.86 -24.88
N PRO A 86 -11.50 -8.60 -24.59
CA PRO A 86 -10.45 -8.29 -23.63
C PRO A 86 -10.96 -8.44 -22.19
N HIS A 87 -10.06 -8.70 -21.26
CA HIS A 87 -10.34 -8.58 -19.84
C HIS A 87 -10.41 -7.09 -19.47
N LEU A 88 -11.62 -6.60 -19.18
CA LEU A 88 -11.85 -5.20 -18.84
C LEU A 88 -12.69 -5.11 -17.56
N TRP A 89 -12.18 -4.37 -16.58
CA TRP A 89 -12.90 -4.05 -15.35
C TRP A 89 -14.16 -3.21 -15.64
N ILE A 90 -15.24 -3.53 -14.93
CA ILE A 90 -16.48 -2.75 -14.84
C ILE A 90 -16.77 -2.41 -13.37
N GLY A 91 -17.69 -1.48 -13.12
CA GLY A 91 -17.91 -0.88 -11.80
C GLY A 91 -18.76 -1.70 -10.85
N LEU A 92 -18.73 -3.03 -10.93
CA LEU A 92 -19.48 -3.92 -10.04
C LEU A 92 -18.53 -4.64 -9.08
N HIS A 93 -18.93 -4.73 -7.81
CA HIS A 93 -18.15 -5.41 -6.77
C HIS A 93 -19.04 -6.00 -5.67
N ASP A 94 -18.47 -6.88 -4.86
CA ASP A 94 -19.13 -7.35 -3.64
C ASP A 94 -18.21 -7.31 -2.40
N ASN A 95 -17.21 -6.43 -2.39
CA ASN A 95 -16.26 -6.26 -1.28
C ASN A 95 -16.90 -6.07 0.12
N LEU A 96 -18.18 -5.69 0.20
CA LEU A 96 -18.92 -5.54 1.46
C LEU A 96 -19.61 -6.84 1.92
N ASN A 97 -19.56 -7.88 1.10
CA ASN A 97 -20.24 -9.13 1.36
C ASN A 97 -19.40 -10.00 2.29
N THR A 98 -19.95 -10.29 3.46
CA THR A 98 -19.34 -11.15 4.48
C THR A 98 -19.78 -12.61 4.37
N ALA A 99 -20.70 -12.92 3.44
CA ALA A 99 -21.25 -14.26 3.28
C ALA A 99 -20.48 -15.08 2.23
N GLU A 100 -19.95 -16.24 2.65
CA GLU A 100 -19.28 -17.23 1.79
C GLU A 100 -20.27 -18.04 0.90
N THR A 101 -21.28 -17.39 0.35
CA THR A 101 -22.26 -18.05 -0.52
C THR A 101 -21.92 -17.83 -1.99
N LEU A 102 -22.41 -18.70 -2.88
CA LEU A 102 -22.33 -18.47 -4.34
C LEU A 102 -23.43 -17.52 -4.85
N LYS A 103 -24.41 -17.15 -4.00
CA LYS A 103 -25.49 -16.22 -4.33
C LYS A 103 -25.25 -14.89 -3.63
N ARG A 104 -24.30 -14.13 -4.20
CA ARG A 104 -23.80 -12.88 -3.62
C ARG A 104 -24.44 -11.68 -4.31
N PRO A 105 -24.90 -10.66 -3.55
CA PRO A 105 -25.29 -9.39 -4.15
C PRO A 105 -24.03 -8.66 -4.62
N PHE A 106 -24.09 -8.09 -5.82
CA PHE A 106 -23.08 -7.16 -6.33
C PHE A 106 -23.65 -5.75 -6.32
N PHE A 107 -22.79 -4.77 -6.10
CA PHE A 107 -23.12 -3.38 -5.91
C PHE A 107 -22.36 -2.52 -6.91
N SER A 108 -22.99 -1.40 -7.28
CA SER A 108 -22.37 -0.33 -8.06
C SER A 108 -21.33 0.39 -7.20
N ILE A 109 -20.11 0.56 -7.72
CA ILE A 109 -19.08 1.37 -7.05
C ILE A 109 -19.45 2.86 -7.00
N VAL A 110 -20.39 3.31 -7.85
CA VAL A 110 -20.71 4.73 -8.02
C VAL A 110 -21.62 5.24 -6.89
N ASP A 111 -22.64 4.47 -6.56
CA ASP A 111 -23.72 4.87 -5.65
C ASP A 111 -24.07 3.79 -4.62
N GLY A 112 -23.36 2.66 -4.60
CA GLY A 112 -23.63 1.56 -3.68
C GLY A 112 -24.92 0.79 -3.96
N SER A 113 -25.64 1.11 -5.04
CA SER A 113 -26.92 0.45 -5.35
C SER A 113 -26.71 -1.03 -5.72
N GLN A 114 -27.62 -1.89 -5.26
CA GLN A 114 -27.58 -3.31 -5.59
C GLN A 114 -27.92 -3.56 -7.06
N ILE A 115 -27.05 -4.26 -7.77
CA ILE A 115 -27.25 -4.67 -9.16
C ILE A 115 -28.21 -5.87 -9.20
N LYS A 116 -29.39 -5.67 -9.81
CA LYS A 116 -30.43 -6.71 -9.96
C LYS A 116 -30.35 -7.42 -11.30
N PHE A 117 -29.87 -6.74 -12.34
CA PHE A 117 -29.61 -7.33 -13.64
C PHE A 117 -28.38 -8.24 -13.56
N SER A 118 -28.35 -9.29 -14.39
CA SER A 118 -27.28 -10.27 -14.37
C SER A 118 -26.91 -10.64 -15.79
N TYR A 119 -25.61 -10.56 -16.08
CA TYR A 119 -25.03 -11.05 -17.32
C TYR A 119 -23.78 -11.90 -17.07
N TRP A 120 -23.78 -12.62 -15.95
CA TRP A 120 -22.72 -13.55 -15.55
C TRP A 120 -22.49 -14.65 -16.59
N ASN A 121 -21.22 -15.03 -16.74
CA ASN A 121 -20.85 -16.20 -17.52
C ASN A 121 -21.38 -17.48 -16.87
N ASN A 122 -21.49 -18.57 -17.65
CA ASN A 122 -21.99 -19.82 -17.10
C ASN A 122 -21.02 -20.36 -16.05
N GLY A 123 -21.49 -20.53 -14.82
CA GLY A 123 -20.68 -20.90 -13.67
C GLY A 123 -20.33 -19.73 -12.75
N GLU A 124 -20.55 -18.50 -13.18
CA GLU A 124 -20.23 -17.28 -12.43
C GLU A 124 -21.46 -16.66 -11.74
N PRO A 125 -21.28 -15.91 -10.64
CA PRO A 125 -20.02 -15.69 -9.93
C PRO A 125 -19.62 -16.90 -9.07
N ASN A 126 -18.38 -17.36 -9.17
CA ASN A 126 -17.93 -18.60 -8.52
C ASN A 126 -17.13 -18.37 -7.22
N ASN A 127 -16.69 -17.13 -6.97
CA ASN A 127 -15.88 -16.74 -5.83
C ASN A 127 -14.65 -17.64 -5.59
N ALA A 128 -13.79 -17.84 -6.58
CA ALA A 128 -12.70 -18.80 -6.49
C ALA A 128 -11.78 -18.50 -5.31
N LEU A 129 -11.52 -19.53 -4.50
CA LEU A 129 -10.72 -19.43 -3.29
C LEU A 129 -11.23 -18.38 -2.29
N TYR A 130 -12.51 -18.02 -2.35
CA TYR A 130 -13.16 -17.01 -1.49
C TYR A 130 -12.47 -15.64 -1.57
N SER A 131 -12.07 -15.23 -2.78
CA SER A 131 -11.26 -14.02 -2.97
C SER A 131 -11.59 -13.21 -4.21
N GLU A 132 -12.67 -13.54 -4.91
CA GLU A 132 -13.06 -12.87 -6.15
C GLU A 132 -14.22 -11.92 -5.89
N HIS A 133 -13.92 -10.62 -5.78
CA HIS A 133 -14.89 -9.61 -5.34
C HIS A 133 -15.12 -8.50 -6.35
N CYS A 134 -14.38 -8.48 -7.46
CA CYS A 134 -14.46 -7.43 -8.47
C CYS A 134 -14.85 -8.02 -9.82
N THR A 135 -15.66 -7.28 -10.60
CA THR A 135 -16.22 -7.79 -11.85
C THR A 135 -15.49 -7.27 -13.07
N HIS A 136 -15.12 -8.19 -13.97
CA HIS A 136 -14.65 -7.87 -15.32
C HIS A 136 -15.50 -8.56 -16.39
N ILE A 137 -15.37 -8.10 -17.63
CA ILE A 137 -15.93 -8.77 -18.82
C ILE A 137 -14.84 -9.53 -19.59
N GLY A 138 -15.26 -10.37 -20.53
CA GLY A 138 -14.39 -10.87 -21.61
C GLY A 138 -13.88 -12.31 -21.47
N MET A 139 -14.42 -13.09 -20.52
CA MET A 139 -14.11 -14.51 -20.45
C MET A 139 -14.76 -15.28 -21.62
N ALA A 140 -14.07 -16.29 -22.16
CA ALA A 140 -14.61 -17.29 -23.11
C ALA A 140 -15.32 -16.72 -24.37
N ASN A 141 -14.85 -15.60 -24.91
CA ASN A 141 -15.33 -14.98 -26.15
C ASN A 141 -16.77 -14.43 -26.15
N ASN A 142 -17.41 -14.17 -25.00
CA ASN A 142 -18.84 -13.82 -24.98
C ASN A 142 -19.24 -12.54 -24.22
N PHE A 143 -18.32 -11.61 -23.90
CA PHE A 143 -18.57 -10.35 -23.17
C PHE A 143 -19.32 -10.47 -21.84
N LYS A 144 -19.54 -11.70 -21.35
CA LYS A 144 -20.19 -11.96 -20.08
C LYS A 144 -19.28 -11.62 -18.91
N TRP A 145 -19.92 -11.41 -17.77
CA TRP A 145 -19.25 -11.01 -16.55
C TRP A 145 -18.58 -12.20 -15.85
N ASN A 146 -17.47 -11.92 -15.19
CA ASN A 146 -16.74 -12.83 -14.33
C ASN A 146 -16.28 -12.07 -13.08
N ASP A 147 -16.40 -12.68 -11.91
CA ASP A 147 -15.76 -12.19 -10.70
C ASP A 147 -14.31 -12.69 -10.67
N ASP A 148 -13.37 -11.80 -10.36
CA ASP A 148 -11.97 -12.16 -10.16
C ASP A 148 -11.41 -11.35 -8.97
N LYS A 149 -10.20 -11.69 -8.55
CA LYS A 149 -9.50 -11.01 -7.48
C LYS A 149 -9.22 -9.58 -7.89
N CYS A 150 -9.59 -8.64 -7.03
CA CYS A 150 -9.50 -7.21 -7.32
C CYS A 150 -8.08 -6.74 -7.65
N GLU A 151 -7.03 -7.46 -7.20
CA GLU A 151 -5.62 -7.16 -7.44
C GLU A 151 -5.13 -7.56 -8.84
N LYS A 152 -5.90 -8.37 -9.59
CA LYS A 152 -5.56 -8.77 -10.95
C LYS A 152 -5.40 -7.56 -11.86
N LYS A 153 -4.54 -7.69 -12.87
CA LYS A 153 -4.24 -6.61 -13.79
C LYS A 153 -5.00 -6.81 -15.09
N PHE A 154 -5.97 -5.93 -15.34
CA PHE A 154 -6.80 -5.90 -16.53
C PHE A 154 -6.87 -4.47 -17.07
N GLY A 155 -7.43 -4.31 -18.28
CA GLY A 155 -7.84 -3.00 -18.77
C GLY A 155 -9.14 -2.59 -18.07
N TYR A 156 -9.74 -1.48 -18.47
CA TYR A 156 -10.99 -1.02 -17.86
C TYR A 156 -11.85 -0.22 -18.83
N ILE A 157 -13.13 -0.12 -18.50
CA ILE A 157 -14.07 0.74 -19.24
C ILE A 157 -14.65 1.76 -18.28
N CYS A 158 -14.43 3.03 -18.58
CA CYS A 158 -15.15 4.12 -17.95
C CYS A 158 -16.42 4.42 -18.75
N GLU A 159 -17.47 4.85 -18.07
CA GLU A 159 -18.61 5.53 -18.67
C GLU A 159 -18.65 6.99 -18.21
N LYS A 160 -19.12 7.85 -19.10
CA LYS A 160 -19.43 9.22 -18.76
C LYS A 160 -20.74 9.23 -17.97
N PRO A 161 -20.78 9.85 -16.78
CA PRO A 161 -22.02 9.99 -16.03
C PRO A 161 -23.06 10.65 -16.95
N GLN A 162 -24.16 9.96 -17.21
CA GLN A 162 -25.31 10.64 -17.80
C GLN A 162 -25.76 11.69 -16.77
N ALA A 163 -25.97 12.93 -17.24
CA ALA A 163 -26.29 14.04 -16.35
C ALA A 163 -27.34 13.59 -15.33
N PRO A 164 -27.06 13.75 -14.03
CA PRO A 164 -27.90 13.14 -13.02
C PRO A 164 -29.33 13.62 -13.17
N VAL A 165 -30.28 12.70 -13.03
CA VAL A 165 -31.63 13.02 -12.58
C VAL A 165 -31.46 13.92 -11.36
N ASN A 166 -31.68 15.24 -11.54
CA ASN A 166 -31.58 16.31 -10.55
C ASN A 166 -31.19 15.85 -9.13
N ILE A 167 -29.91 15.48 -8.93
CA ILE A 167 -29.43 15.05 -7.60
C ILE A 167 -29.56 16.29 -6.72
N SER A 168 -30.37 16.19 -5.67
CA SER A 168 -30.62 17.32 -4.77
C SER A 168 -29.30 17.83 -4.20
N CYS A 169 -29.24 19.12 -3.87
CA CYS A 169 -28.05 19.71 -3.25
C CYS A 169 -27.62 18.99 -1.95
N GLU A 170 -28.52 18.22 -1.33
CA GLU A 170 -28.25 17.47 -0.10
C GLU A 170 -27.24 16.34 -0.32
N LEU A 171 -27.31 15.60 -1.44
CA LEU A 171 -26.39 14.47 -1.70
C LEU A 171 -24.95 14.93 -1.96
N ASN A 172 -24.76 16.13 -2.53
CA ASN A 172 -23.43 16.70 -2.76
C ASN A 172 -22.76 17.12 -1.44
N GLU A 173 -23.52 17.64 -0.48
CA GLU A 173 -22.99 18.01 0.84
C GLU A 173 -22.62 16.78 1.67
N THR A 174 -23.45 15.74 1.61
CA THR A 174 -23.16 14.43 2.24
C THR A 174 -21.90 13.80 1.64
N ARG A 175 -21.78 13.76 0.32
CA ARG A 175 -20.57 13.27 -0.37
C ARG A 175 -19.32 14.04 0.07
N LYS A 176 -19.41 15.36 0.16
CA LYS A 176 -18.30 16.21 0.60
C LYS A 176 -17.93 15.92 2.05
N THR A 177 -18.90 15.77 2.94
CA THR A 177 -18.67 15.47 4.36
C THR A 177 -18.02 14.09 4.54
N VAL A 178 -18.51 13.07 3.84
CA VAL A 178 -17.89 11.73 3.82
C VAL A 178 -16.45 11.79 3.31
N PHE A 179 -16.20 12.56 2.25
CA PHE A 179 -14.83 12.77 1.74
C PHE A 179 -13.92 13.41 2.80
N GLU A 180 -14.37 14.47 3.47
CA GLU A 180 -13.60 15.15 4.53
C GLU A 180 -13.30 14.23 5.72
N LEU A 181 -14.29 13.42 6.15
CA LEU A 181 -14.09 12.41 7.19
C LEU A 181 -13.02 11.38 6.78
N ASN A 182 -13.12 10.84 5.57
CA ASN A 182 -12.19 9.83 5.05
C ASN A 182 -10.78 10.39 4.84
N GLU A 183 -10.65 11.64 4.37
CA GLU A 183 -9.36 12.33 4.28
C GLU A 183 -8.73 12.52 5.67
N GLY A 184 -9.52 12.92 6.66
CA GLY A 184 -9.07 13.03 8.05
C GLY A 184 -8.52 11.72 8.59
N LEU A 185 -9.26 10.62 8.38
CA LEU A 185 -8.84 9.28 8.77
C LEU A 185 -7.57 8.83 8.03
N ALA A 186 -7.45 9.11 6.74
CA ALA A 186 -6.27 8.78 5.95
C ALA A 186 -5.01 9.50 6.46
N LYS A 187 -5.16 10.78 6.84
CA LYS A 187 -4.07 11.55 7.48
C LYS A 187 -3.68 10.96 8.83
N ASP A 188 -4.67 10.60 9.65
CA ASP A 188 -4.43 9.96 10.94
C ASP A 188 -3.73 8.60 10.80
N HIS A 189 -4.09 7.83 9.77
CA HIS A 189 -3.42 6.57 9.46
C HIS A 189 -1.93 6.79 9.16
N LYS A 190 -1.63 7.76 8.29
CA LYS A 190 -0.25 8.12 7.94
C LYS A 190 0.53 8.57 9.17
N ASN A 191 -0.03 9.44 10.00
CA ASN A 191 0.62 9.90 11.24
C ASN A 191 0.90 8.72 12.18
N ASN A 192 -0.07 7.81 12.34
CA ASN A 192 0.09 6.63 13.18
C ASN A 192 1.21 5.70 12.66
N GLN A 193 1.33 5.53 11.34
CA GLN A 193 2.43 4.77 10.73
C GLN A 193 3.79 5.43 11.01
N GLU A 194 3.91 6.74 10.83
CA GLU A 194 5.14 7.50 11.08
C GLU A 194 5.57 7.41 12.55
N GLU A 195 4.62 7.52 13.48
CA GLU A 195 4.89 7.40 14.92
C GLU A 195 5.32 5.99 15.33
N ILE A 196 4.66 4.94 14.83
CA ILE A 196 5.05 3.54 15.07
C ILE A 196 6.47 3.30 14.54
N GLN A 197 6.77 3.82 13.34
CA GLN A 197 8.10 3.70 12.76
C GLN A 197 9.16 4.43 13.60
N GLY A 198 8.81 5.57 14.19
CA GLY A 198 9.62 6.29 15.17
C GLY A 198 9.93 5.44 16.40
N MET A 199 8.91 4.85 17.04
CA MET A 199 9.08 4.00 18.22
C MET A 199 9.99 2.78 17.96
N LEU A 200 9.83 2.12 16.81
CA LEU A 200 10.68 1.00 16.42
C LEU A 200 12.14 1.44 16.22
N ASN A 201 12.36 2.62 15.64
CA ASN A 201 13.69 3.17 15.47
C ASN A 201 14.34 3.55 16.80
N ASP A 202 13.58 4.14 17.72
CA ASP A 202 14.07 4.51 19.05
C ASP A 202 14.45 3.27 19.87
N ASN A 203 13.62 2.22 19.85
CA ASN A 203 13.95 0.93 20.46
C ASN A 203 15.27 0.37 19.90
N ARG A 204 15.39 0.33 18.56
CA ARG A 204 16.62 -0.14 17.90
C ARG A 204 17.84 0.66 18.34
N LEU A 205 17.75 1.99 18.43
CA LEU A 205 18.84 2.84 18.88
C LEU A 205 19.19 2.60 20.35
N GLN A 206 18.19 2.41 21.22
CA GLN A 206 18.39 2.06 22.62
C GLN A 206 19.08 0.70 22.77
N THR A 207 18.64 -0.33 22.04
CA THR A 207 19.30 -1.65 22.03
C THR A 207 20.76 -1.53 21.60
N GLN A 208 21.05 -0.75 20.55
CA GLN A 208 22.43 -0.51 20.11
C GLN A 208 23.27 0.18 21.21
N SER A 209 22.71 1.16 21.91
CA SER A 209 23.38 1.84 23.02
C SER A 209 23.71 0.86 24.15
N VAL A 210 22.76 0.03 24.56
CA VAL A 210 22.95 -0.97 25.62
C VAL A 210 24.04 -1.98 25.24
N LEU A 211 24.04 -2.47 24.00
CA LEU A 211 25.07 -3.39 23.52
C LEU A 211 26.47 -2.75 23.48
N GLN A 212 26.58 -1.48 23.11
CA GLN A 212 27.84 -0.74 23.14
C GLN A 212 28.36 -0.55 24.57
N GLU A 213 27.48 -0.20 25.52
CA GLU A 213 27.83 -0.09 26.93
C GLU A 213 28.30 -1.43 27.50
N TRP A 214 27.57 -2.51 27.21
CA TRP A 214 27.97 -3.86 27.58
C TRP A 214 29.36 -4.24 27.05
N GLN A 215 29.62 -3.99 25.76
CA GLN A 215 30.92 -4.28 25.14
C GLN A 215 32.05 -3.48 25.79
N LYS A 216 31.81 -2.19 26.06
CA LYS A 216 32.78 -1.32 26.74
C LYS A 216 33.08 -1.79 28.16
N SER A 217 32.06 -2.15 28.93
CA SER A 217 32.20 -2.64 30.30
C SER A 217 32.93 -3.98 30.36
N SER A 218 32.59 -4.91 29.46
CA SER A 218 33.27 -6.21 29.36
C SER A 218 34.74 -6.07 28.96
N GLN A 219 35.06 -5.20 27.99
CA GLN A 219 36.45 -4.94 27.62
C GLN A 219 37.25 -4.30 28.76
N LYS A 220 36.63 -3.43 29.55
CA LYS A 220 37.24 -2.82 30.73
C LYS A 220 37.60 -3.91 31.76
N SER A 221 36.66 -4.78 32.14
CA SER A 221 36.92 -5.89 33.08
C SER A 221 38.02 -6.84 32.59
N LEU A 222 38.06 -7.15 31.29
CA LEU A 222 39.13 -7.97 30.70
C LEU A 222 40.50 -7.28 30.79
N ASN A 223 40.57 -5.98 30.48
CA ASN A 223 41.81 -5.21 30.57
C ASN A 223 42.32 -5.09 32.02
N GLU A 224 41.41 -4.86 32.97
CA GLU A 224 41.73 -4.81 34.41
C GLU A 224 42.22 -6.17 34.91
N SER A 225 41.58 -7.25 34.47
CA SER A 225 42.02 -8.62 34.79
C SER A 225 43.41 -8.94 34.22
N GLN A 226 43.66 -8.56 32.96
CA GLN A 226 44.97 -8.73 32.32
C GLN A 226 46.06 -7.95 33.06
N LYS A 227 45.77 -6.72 33.49
CA LYS A 227 46.68 -5.91 34.29
C LYS A 227 47.01 -6.60 35.62
N SER A 228 46.00 -7.05 36.35
CA SER A 228 46.18 -7.77 37.63
C SER A 228 47.02 -9.03 37.48
N ILE A 229 46.83 -9.79 36.39
CA ILE A 229 47.65 -10.96 36.06
C ILE A 229 49.12 -10.55 35.81
N ASN A 230 49.36 -9.49 35.03
CA ASN A 230 50.70 -9.00 34.75
C ASN A 230 51.42 -8.52 36.01
N ASP A 231 50.72 -7.83 36.91
CA ASP A 231 51.26 -7.35 38.19
C ASP A 231 51.70 -8.52 39.09
N ILE A 232 50.94 -9.64 39.10
CA ILE A 232 51.35 -10.87 39.80
C ILE A 232 52.66 -11.41 39.22
N PHE A 233 52.79 -11.51 37.90
CA PHE A 233 54.00 -12.01 37.26
C PHE A 233 55.23 -11.12 37.54
N ALA A 234 55.06 -9.80 37.56
CA ALA A 234 56.13 -8.85 37.87
C ALA A 234 56.63 -8.99 39.32
N SER A 235 55.77 -9.39 40.25
CA SER A 235 56.09 -9.49 41.68
C SER A 235 56.90 -10.73 42.08
N LYS A 236 57.01 -11.76 41.22
CA LYS A 236 57.69 -13.03 41.56
C LYS A 236 58.54 -13.61 40.40
N PRO A 237 59.83 -13.24 40.27
CA PRO A 237 60.67 -13.61 39.12
C PRO A 237 61.17 -15.08 39.05
N TYR A 238 61.17 -15.86 40.13
CA TYR A 238 61.88 -17.16 40.23
C TYR A 238 61.01 -18.41 39.94
N LEU A 239 60.03 -18.27 39.04
CA LEU A 239 58.80 -19.05 39.11
C LEU A 239 58.78 -20.34 38.24
N GLN A 240 59.79 -21.20 38.37
CA GLN A 240 59.81 -22.52 37.71
C GLN A 240 59.38 -23.68 38.64
N ALA A 241 59.29 -23.45 39.95
CA ALA A 241 58.78 -24.40 40.96
C ALA A 241 57.34 -24.08 41.48
N VAL A 242 56.74 -22.97 41.04
CA VAL A 242 55.65 -22.27 41.73
C VAL A 242 54.31 -22.37 40.98
N ILE A 243 54.21 -23.23 39.96
CA ILE A 243 52.94 -23.51 39.25
C ILE A 243 51.82 -23.95 40.21
N ALA A 244 52.16 -24.46 41.41
CA ALA A 244 51.21 -24.75 42.49
C ALA A 244 50.75 -23.53 43.34
N ASP A 245 51.47 -22.40 43.34
CA ASP A 245 51.28 -21.24 44.24
C ASP A 245 50.76 -19.96 43.52
N VAL A 246 51.06 -19.74 42.22
CA VAL A 246 50.39 -18.69 41.40
C VAL A 246 49.01 -19.11 40.89
N GLY A 247 48.64 -20.38 41.03
CA GLY A 247 47.37 -20.90 40.52
C GLY A 247 46.14 -20.30 41.23
N GLN A 248 46.21 -20.00 42.53
CA GLN A 248 45.05 -19.49 43.27
C GLN A 248 44.74 -18.01 42.97
N PRO A 249 45.73 -17.08 42.96
CA PRO A 249 45.49 -15.69 42.57
C PRO A 249 44.96 -15.55 41.15
N ILE A 250 45.53 -16.28 40.18
CA ILE A 250 45.07 -16.23 38.77
C ILE A 250 43.66 -16.81 38.64
N LYS A 251 43.34 -17.91 39.33
CA LYS A 251 41.97 -18.47 39.35
C LYS A 251 40.96 -17.48 39.93
N GLN A 252 41.36 -16.69 40.93
CA GLN A 252 40.49 -15.68 41.53
C GLN A 252 40.21 -14.54 40.55
N ILE A 253 41.24 -14.01 39.87
CA ILE A 253 41.06 -12.95 38.86
C ILE A 253 40.16 -13.41 37.71
N ILE A 254 40.38 -14.63 37.19
CA ILE A 254 39.54 -15.18 36.11
C ILE A 254 38.08 -15.32 36.57
N ARG A 255 37.86 -15.76 37.82
CA ARG A 255 36.52 -15.89 38.39
C ARG A 255 35.83 -14.54 38.54
N GLU A 256 36.54 -13.52 39.03
CA GLU A 256 36.02 -12.16 39.17
C GLU A 256 35.65 -11.57 37.81
N ALA A 257 36.55 -11.67 36.82
CA ALA A 257 36.29 -11.24 35.45
C ALA A 257 35.05 -11.90 34.84
N TYR A 258 34.92 -13.21 35.03
CA TYR A 258 33.77 -13.97 34.53
C TYR A 258 32.47 -13.53 35.21
N ASN A 259 32.49 -13.32 36.52
CA ASN A 259 31.31 -12.88 37.27
C ASN A 259 30.86 -11.47 36.86
N GLU A 260 31.79 -10.53 36.64
CA GLU A 260 31.48 -9.18 36.17
C GLU A 260 30.87 -9.20 34.76
N ILE A 261 31.47 -9.94 33.82
CA ILE A 261 30.93 -10.06 32.47
C ILE A 261 29.55 -10.72 32.49
N ALA A 262 29.34 -11.75 33.31
CA ALA A 262 28.04 -12.39 33.47
C ALA A 262 26.99 -11.40 34.00
N GLN A 263 27.36 -10.57 34.98
CA GLN A 263 26.49 -9.52 35.51
C GLN A 263 26.14 -8.48 34.44
N PHE A 264 27.13 -7.93 33.72
CA PHE A 264 26.84 -6.97 32.65
C PHE A 264 25.98 -7.56 31.55
N SER A 265 26.18 -8.84 31.21
CA SER A 265 25.36 -9.54 30.22
C SER A 265 23.91 -9.66 30.69
N HIS A 266 23.69 -9.94 31.98
CA HIS A 266 22.37 -9.99 32.58
C HIS A 266 21.67 -8.63 32.59
N GLU A 267 22.36 -7.57 33.00
CA GLU A 267 21.84 -6.20 33.03
C GLU A 267 21.48 -5.70 31.61
N ALA A 268 22.32 -5.99 30.63
CA ALA A 268 22.07 -5.67 29.24
C ALA A 268 20.82 -6.40 28.72
N GLN A 269 20.70 -7.70 28.98
CA GLN A 269 19.54 -8.49 28.58
C GLN A 269 18.24 -7.95 29.20
N GLN A 270 18.24 -7.70 30.51
CA GLN A 270 17.07 -7.15 31.21
C GLN A 270 16.63 -5.79 30.65
N THR A 271 17.60 -4.93 30.32
CA THR A 271 17.32 -3.61 29.75
C THR A 271 16.73 -3.72 28.35
N ILE A 272 17.29 -4.60 27.50
CA ILE A 272 16.77 -4.86 26.15
C ILE A 272 15.35 -5.42 26.21
N ASP A 273 15.11 -6.42 27.07
CA ASP A 273 13.78 -7.02 27.24
C ASP A 273 12.77 -5.99 27.76
N GLY A 274 13.16 -5.16 28.73
CA GLY A 274 12.32 -4.08 29.24
C GLY A 274 11.95 -3.06 28.16
N ASN A 275 12.92 -2.59 27.37
CA ASN A 275 12.69 -1.65 26.27
C ASN A 275 11.77 -2.25 25.19
N SER A 276 11.95 -3.54 24.89
CA SER A 276 11.10 -4.28 23.96
C SER A 276 9.64 -4.32 24.42
N VAL A 277 9.39 -4.66 25.68
CA VAL A 277 8.04 -4.70 26.25
C VAL A 277 7.39 -3.32 26.22
N VAL A 278 8.09 -2.27 26.65
CA VAL A 278 7.57 -0.89 26.64
C VAL A 278 7.20 -0.44 25.23
N THR A 279 8.04 -0.76 24.24
CA THR A 279 7.79 -0.43 22.84
C THR A 279 6.58 -1.18 22.30
N GLN A 280 6.49 -2.48 22.57
CA GLN A 280 5.35 -3.29 22.14
C GLN A 280 4.03 -2.78 22.74
N THR A 281 4.01 -2.46 24.04
CA THR A 281 2.82 -1.86 24.68
C THR A 281 2.45 -0.52 24.06
N SER A 282 3.43 0.34 23.76
CA SER A 282 3.19 1.64 23.14
C SER A 282 2.60 1.50 21.74
N ILE A 283 3.13 0.58 20.93
CA ILE A 283 2.60 0.28 19.59
C ILE A 283 1.18 -0.28 19.67
N MET A 284 0.90 -1.19 20.60
CA MET A 284 -0.45 -1.74 20.80
C MET A 284 -1.45 -0.66 21.17
N ASN A 285 -1.09 0.25 22.08
CA ASN A 285 -1.95 1.37 22.47
C ASN A 285 -2.24 2.31 21.29
N LYS A 286 -1.24 2.60 20.46
CA LYS A 286 -1.39 3.40 19.24
C LYS A 286 -2.31 2.73 18.22
N SER A 287 -2.11 1.43 18.00
CA SER A 287 -2.97 0.62 17.13
C SER A 287 -4.42 0.63 17.59
N HIS A 288 -4.66 0.49 18.90
CA HIS A 288 -6.00 0.53 19.47
C HIS A 288 -6.64 1.92 19.33
N ALA A 289 -5.88 2.99 19.59
CA ALA A 289 -6.39 4.36 19.42
C ALA A 289 -6.75 4.65 17.95
N PHE A 290 -5.96 4.16 16.99
CA PHE A 290 -6.30 4.30 15.58
C PHE A 290 -7.53 3.47 15.19
N GLN A 291 -7.69 2.27 15.76
CA GLN A 291 -8.90 1.46 15.56
C GLN A 291 -10.16 2.19 16.03
N GLN A 292 -10.12 2.86 17.19
CA GLN A 292 -11.24 3.66 17.68
C GLN A 292 -11.61 4.78 16.70
N LYS A 293 -10.61 5.47 16.14
CA LYS A 293 -10.85 6.50 15.11
C LYS A 293 -11.47 5.93 13.83
N LEU A 294 -11.07 4.72 13.44
CA LEU A 294 -11.67 4.02 12.31
C LEU A 294 -13.15 3.71 12.59
N GLU A 295 -13.47 3.19 13.77
CA GLU A 295 -14.86 2.91 14.18
C GLU A 295 -15.70 4.20 14.25
N GLU A 296 -15.17 5.28 14.79
CA GLU A 296 -15.82 6.60 14.81
C GLU A 296 -16.09 7.13 13.40
N ASN A 297 -15.13 6.99 12.48
CA ASN A 297 -15.28 7.39 11.09
C ASN A 297 -16.38 6.56 10.40
N THR A 298 -16.36 5.23 10.53
CA THR A 298 -17.38 4.34 9.96
C THR A 298 -18.76 4.71 10.47
N ASN A 299 -18.95 4.87 11.78
CA ASN A 299 -20.22 5.28 12.37
C ASN A 299 -20.68 6.66 11.87
N GLY A 300 -19.73 7.59 11.68
CA GLY A 300 -20.02 8.91 11.12
C GLY A 300 -20.50 8.83 9.67
N VAL A 301 -19.86 8.01 8.84
CA VAL A 301 -20.27 7.78 7.45
C VAL A 301 -21.63 7.09 7.39
N ASP A 302 -21.84 6.03 8.17
CA ASP A 302 -23.12 5.30 8.21
C ASP A 302 -24.27 6.22 8.64
N GLY A 303 -24.04 7.08 9.64
CA GLY A 303 -25.02 8.08 10.09
C GLY A 303 -25.40 9.06 8.99
N LEU A 304 -24.42 9.55 8.21
CA LEU A 304 -24.64 10.44 7.08
C LEU A 304 -25.41 9.79 5.93
N LEU A 305 -25.20 8.49 5.70
CA LEU A 305 -25.87 7.74 4.63
C LEU A 305 -27.31 7.37 5.02
N ALA A 306 -27.58 7.06 6.29
CA ALA A 306 -28.90 6.72 6.79
C ALA A 306 -29.91 7.90 6.74
N GLU A 307 -29.44 9.15 6.67
CA GLU A 307 -30.30 10.33 6.49
C GLU A 307 -30.95 10.44 5.10
N HIS A 308 -30.51 9.60 4.15
CA HIS A 308 -30.95 9.62 2.75
C HIS A 308 -31.62 8.31 2.26
N GLU A 309 -31.87 7.34 3.15
CA GLU A 309 -32.68 6.13 2.88
C GLU A 309 -34.18 6.35 3.16
#